data_AF-A0AAN9GH04-F1
#
_entry.id   AF-A0AAN9GH04-F1
#
_cell.length_a   1.000
_cell.length_b   1.000
_cell.length_c   1.000
_cell.angle_alpha   90.00
_cell.angle_beta   90.00
_cell.angle_gamma   90.00
#
_symmetry.space_group_name_H-M   'P 1'
#
loop_
_entity.id
_entity.type
_entity.pdbx_description
1 polymer ?
#
loop_
_entity_poly.entity_id
_entity_poly.type
_entity_poly.pdbx_seq_one_letter_code
_entity_poly.pdbx_strand_id
1 'polypeptide(L)'
;MNSNKEDRQTVRYVCKTVLKRAADLAAAGVATLINLLDVPEVSVAIEEDIDESHSEFLKHLEKRASELVNPKLKVSANIVYQNKHGDV
;
A
#
# COMPACT_ATOMS: atom_id res chain seq x y z
N MET A 1 -27.25 19.17 4.06
CA MET A 1 -26.05 19.89 3.56
C MET A 1 -25.92 19.59 2.08
N ASN A 2 -26.06 20.61 1.21
CA ASN A 2 -25.86 20.46 -0.23
C ASN A 2 -24.38 20.69 -0.57
N SER A 3 -23.58 19.63 -0.57
CA SER A 3 -22.21 19.69 -1.08
C SER A 3 -22.24 19.71 -2.61
N ASN A 4 -21.73 20.77 -3.25
CA ASN A 4 -21.61 20.87 -4.70
C ASN A 4 -20.85 19.64 -5.26
N LYS A 5 -21.25 19.13 -6.42
CA LYS A 5 -20.60 17.97 -7.07
C LYS A 5 -19.12 18.26 -7.34
N GLU A 6 -18.80 19.50 -7.73
CA GLU A 6 -17.44 19.94 -8.02
C GLU A 6 -16.55 19.93 -6.76
N ASP A 7 -17.07 20.39 -5.62
CA ASP A 7 -16.34 20.36 -4.35
C ASP A 7 -16.01 18.92 -3.94
N ARG A 8 -16.97 18.00 -4.08
CA ARG A 8 -16.76 16.57 -3.79
C ARG A 8 -15.71 15.94 -4.71
N GLN A 9 -15.72 16.30 -5.99
CA GLN A 9 -14.70 15.83 -6.94
C GLN A 9 -13.32 16.36 -6.58
N THR A 10 -13.23 17.63 -6.18
CA THR A 10 -11.97 18.27 -5.77
C THR A 10 -11.40 17.62 -4.51
N VAL A 11 -12.21 17.42 -3.47
CA VAL A 11 -11.79 16.72 -2.24
C VAL A 11 -11.36 15.30 -2.55
N ARG A 12 -12.13 14.56 -3.37
CA ARG A 12 -11.78 13.20 -3.79
C ARG A 12 -10.43 13.16 -4.52
N TYR A 13 -10.17 14.12 -5.39
CA TYR A 13 -8.89 14.24 -6.10
C TYR A 13 -7.74 14.44 -5.12
N VAL A 14 -7.86 15.40 -4.20
CA VAL A 14 -6.83 15.66 -3.17
C VAL A 14 -6.56 14.42 -2.33
N CYS A 15 -7.60 13.75 -1.83
CA CYS A 15 -7.45 12.53 -1.04
C CYS A 15 -6.73 11.43 -1.82
N LYS A 16 -7.11 11.19 -3.09
CA LYS A 16 -6.43 10.22 -3.95
C LYS A 16 -4.96 10.56 -4.18
N THR A 17 -4.64 11.84 -4.38
CA THR A 17 -3.25 12.29 -4.55
C THR A 17 -2.43 12.10 -3.28
N VAL A 18 -2.99 12.43 -2.12
CA VAL A 18 -2.32 12.24 -0.82
C VAL A 18 -2.10 10.76 -0.54
N LEU A 19 -3.13 9.91 -0.72
CA LEU A 19 -3.03 8.46 -0.56
C LEU A 19 -1.96 7.86 -1.46
N LYS A 20 -1.93 8.25 -2.74
CA LYS A 20 -0.90 7.79 -3.68
C LYS A 20 0.51 8.15 -3.21
N ARG A 21 0.74 9.38 -2.77
CA ARG A 21 2.06 9.82 -2.27
C ARG A 21 2.47 9.08 -1.00
N ALA A 22 1.52 8.82 -0.11
CA ALA A 22 1.79 8.02 1.08
C ALA A 22 2.17 6.57 0.70
N ALA A 23 1.48 5.97 -0.27
CA ALA A 23 1.81 4.63 -0.76
C ALA A 23 3.19 4.58 -1.41
N ASP A 24 3.53 5.59 -2.23
CA ASP A 24 4.85 5.68 -2.87
C ASP A 24 6.00 5.79 -1.83
N LEU A 25 5.78 6.56 -0.75
CA LEU A 25 6.75 6.70 0.33
C LEU A 25 6.92 5.40 1.14
N ALA A 26 5.82 4.75 1.49
CA ALA A 26 5.84 3.46 2.18
C ALA A 26 6.53 2.38 1.33
N ALA A 27 6.22 2.33 0.03
CA ALA A 27 6.85 1.42 -0.92
C ALA A 27 8.37 1.58 -0.99
N ALA A 28 8.88 2.82 -0.94
CA ALA A 28 10.32 3.07 -0.92
C ALA A 28 10.99 2.51 0.35
N GLY A 29 10.35 2.64 1.52
CA GLY A 29 10.84 2.04 2.76
C GLY A 29 10.86 0.52 2.70
N VAL A 30 9.76 -0.09 2.24
CA VAL A 30 9.64 -1.55 2.07
C VAL A 30 10.70 -2.08 1.10
N ALA A 31 10.85 -1.46 -0.07
CA ALA A 31 11.85 -1.86 -1.06
C ALA A 31 13.28 -1.72 -0.52
N THR A 32 13.55 -0.69 0.27
CA THR A 32 14.87 -0.49 0.91
C THR A 32 15.19 -1.65 1.85
N LEU A 33 14.24 -2.06 2.70
CA LEU A 33 14.43 -3.18 3.62
C LEU A 33 14.62 -4.50 2.87
N ILE A 34 13.83 -4.75 1.83
CA ILE A 34 13.98 -5.97 1.01
C ILE A 34 15.36 -6.02 0.35
N ASN A 35 15.77 -4.91 -0.27
CA ASN A 35 17.08 -4.81 -0.92
C ASN A 35 18.23 -4.96 0.09
N LEU A 36 18.03 -4.52 1.33
CA LEU A 36 19.01 -4.68 2.42
C LEU A 36 19.13 -6.13 2.90
N LEU A 37 18.02 -6.88 2.93
CA LEU A 37 18.01 -8.28 3.37
C LEU A 37 18.72 -9.20 2.36
N ASP A 38 18.65 -8.89 1.06
CA ASP A 38 19.31 -9.63 -0.03
C ASP A 38 19.07 -11.17 0.01
N VAL A 39 17.85 -11.57 0.39
CA VAL A 39 17.43 -12.98 0.40
C VAL A 39 16.50 -13.29 -0.78
N PRO A 40 16.50 -14.53 -1.30
CA PRO A 40 15.79 -14.87 -2.55
C PRO A 40 14.28 -14.65 -2.52
N GLU A 41 13.66 -14.74 -1.35
CA GLU A 41 12.22 -14.61 -1.15
C GLU A 41 11.95 -13.83 0.14
N VAL A 42 11.15 -12.76 0.04
CA VAL A 42 10.73 -11.93 1.18
C VAL A 42 9.22 -11.74 1.12
N SER A 43 8.55 -12.02 2.24
CA SER A 43 7.14 -11.68 2.45
C SER A 43 7.02 -10.54 3.45
N VAL A 44 6.21 -9.54 3.11
CA VAL A 44 5.96 -8.36 3.93
C VAL A 44 4.50 -8.37 4.35
N ALA A 45 4.26 -8.56 5.65
CA ALA A 45 2.93 -8.47 6.23
C ALA A 45 2.59 -6.99 6.49
N ILE A 46 1.41 -6.57 6.05
CA ILE A 46 0.86 -5.23 6.30
C ILE A 46 -0.43 -5.42 7.10
N GLU A 47 -0.45 -4.84 8.31
CA GLU A 47 -1.62 -4.86 9.18
C GLU A 47 -2.40 -3.56 8.99
N GLU A 48 -3.53 -3.62 8.30
CA GLU A 48 -4.44 -2.49 8.09
C GLU A 48 -5.88 -2.93 8.35
N ASP A 49 -6.69 -2.02 8.90
CA ASP A 49 -8.14 -2.17 8.95
C ASP A 49 -8.69 -1.92 7.53
N ILE A 50 -9.30 -2.93 6.91
CA ILE A 50 -9.65 -2.88 5.48
C ILE A 50 -10.91 -2.03 5.27
N ASP A 51 -10.76 -0.93 4.51
CA ASP A 51 -11.82 -0.21 3.80
C ASP A 51 -11.48 -0.13 2.29
N GLU A 52 -12.44 0.20 1.42
CA GLU A 52 -12.22 0.33 -0.05
C GLU A 52 -11.06 1.30 -0.37
N SER A 53 -10.91 2.35 0.45
CA SER A 53 -9.83 3.33 0.37
C SER A 53 -8.45 2.71 0.61
N HIS A 54 -8.35 1.75 1.53
CA HIS A 54 -7.11 1.05 1.87
C HIS A 54 -6.76 0.00 0.81
N SER A 55 -7.77 -0.56 0.14
CA SER A 55 -7.55 -1.44 -1.02
C SER A 55 -6.86 -0.74 -2.20
N GLU A 56 -7.10 0.57 -2.43
CA GLU A 56 -6.35 1.33 -3.45
C GLU A 56 -4.91 1.66 -3.01
N PHE A 57 -4.72 1.94 -1.71
CA PHE A 57 -3.41 2.23 -1.12
C PHE A 57 -2.48 1.02 -1.25
N LEU A 58 -2.92 -0.15 -0.78
CA LEU A 58 -2.15 -1.39 -0.82
C LEU A 58 -1.74 -1.79 -2.25
N LYS A 59 -2.66 -1.66 -3.21
CA LYS A 59 -2.34 -1.89 -4.64
C LYS A 59 -1.26 -0.95 -5.17
N HIS A 60 -1.29 0.32 -4.78
CA HIS A 60 -0.25 1.28 -5.17
C HIS A 60 1.08 0.96 -4.50
N LEU A 61 1.06 0.61 -3.21
CA LEU A 61 2.23 0.24 -2.44
C LEU A 61 2.91 -0.99 -3.05
N GLU A 62 2.16 -2.07 -3.28
CA GLU A 62 2.67 -3.31 -3.87
C GLU A 62 3.29 -3.05 -5.25
N LYS A 63 2.55 -2.38 -6.13
CA LYS A 63 3.05 -2.01 -7.46
C LYS A 63 4.34 -1.20 -7.34
N ARG A 64 4.35 -0.15 -6.53
CA ARG A 64 5.51 0.75 -6.45
C ARG A 64 6.71 0.09 -5.79
N ALA A 65 6.49 -0.78 -4.80
CA ALA A 65 7.57 -1.53 -4.16
C ALA A 65 8.20 -2.50 -5.16
N SER A 66 7.40 -3.19 -5.97
CA SER A 66 7.89 -4.10 -7.01
C SER A 66 8.76 -3.39 -8.06
N GLU A 67 8.47 -2.11 -8.35
CA GLU A 67 9.26 -1.28 -9.27
C GLU A 67 10.61 -0.84 -8.68
N LEU A 68 10.74 -0.76 -7.36
CA LEU A 68 11.92 -0.25 -6.63
C LEU A 68 12.84 -1.36 -6.10
N VAL A 69 12.33 -2.58 -5.96
CA VAL A 69 13.10 -3.75 -5.55
C VAL A 69 14.10 -4.14 -6.64
N ASN A 70 15.29 -4.62 -6.22
CA ASN A 70 16.30 -5.18 -7.11
C ASN A 70 15.69 -6.35 -7.92
N PRO A 71 15.66 -6.30 -9.27
CA PRO A 71 15.02 -7.33 -10.10
C PRO A 71 15.57 -8.75 -9.93
N LYS A 72 16.75 -8.89 -9.30
CA LYS A 72 17.34 -10.19 -8.98
C LYS A 72 16.68 -10.88 -7.77
N LEU A 73 15.99 -10.12 -6.92
CA LEU A 73 15.25 -10.62 -5.77
C LEU A 73 13.81 -10.91 -6.19
N LYS A 74 13.31 -12.11 -5.86
CA LYS A 74 11.90 -12.44 -6.10
C LYS A 74 11.10 -12.00 -4.89
N VAL A 75 10.34 -10.93 -5.05
CA VAL A 75 9.49 -10.41 -3.98
C VAL A 75 8.06 -10.83 -4.21
N SER A 76 7.51 -11.56 -3.24
CA SER A 76 6.09 -11.82 -3.11
C SER A 76 5.58 -11.01 -1.92
N ALA A 77 4.97 -9.86 -2.20
CA ALA A 77 4.29 -9.08 -1.16
C ALA A 77 2.99 -9.80 -0.79
N ASN A 78 3.07 -10.84 0.04
CA ASN A 78 1.90 -11.51 0.57
C ASN A 78 1.29 -10.65 1.67
N ILE A 79 0.30 -9.83 1.29
CA ILE A 79 -0.52 -9.09 2.24
C ILE A 79 -1.44 -10.09 2.93
N VAL A 80 -1.05 -10.52 4.13
CA VAL A 80 -1.85 -11.41 4.97
C VAL A 80 -2.74 -10.54 5.87
N TYR A 81 -4.04 -10.57 5.62
CA TYR A 81 -5.03 -9.94 6.48
C TYR A 81 -5.09 -10.69 7.81
N GLN A 82 -4.76 -10.03 8.92
CA GLN A 82 -5.12 -10.53 10.24
C GLN A 82 -6.39 -9.83 10.70
N ASN A 83 -7.46 -10.61 10.84
CA ASN A 83 -8.70 -10.14 11.43
C ASN A 83 -8.44 -9.90 12.92
N LYS A 84 -8.59 -8.65 13.40
CA LYS A 84 -8.40 -8.30 14.83
C LYS A 84 -9.50 -8.82 15.77
N HIS A 85 -10.37 -9.73 15.32
CA HIS A 85 -11.26 -10.49 16.19
C HIS A 85 -11.02 -11.97 15.95
N GLY A 86 -10.25 -12.57 16.85
CA GLY A 86 -10.34 -14.00 17.08
C GLY A 86 -11.63 -14.26 17.84
N ASP A 87 -12.71 -14.55 17.12
CA ASP A 87 -13.91 -15.14 17.70
C ASP A 87 -14.23 -16.44 16.94
N VAL A 88 -14.37 -17.49 17.76
CA VAL A 88 -14.92 -18.81 17.45
C VAL A 88 -16.36 -18.70 17.00
#